data_AF-A0A4Q9PHU6-F1
#
_entry.id   AF-A0A4Q9PHU6-F1
#
_cell.length_a   1.000
_cell.length_b   1.000
_cell.length_c   1.000
_cell.angle_alpha   90.00
_cell.angle_beta   90.00
_cell.angle_gamma   90.00
#
_symmetry.space_group_name_H-M   'P 1'
#
loop_
_entity.id
_entity.type
_entity.pdbx_description
1 polymer ?
#
loop_
_entity_poly.entity_id
_entity_poly.type
_entity_poly.pdbx_seq_one_letter_code
_entity_poly.pdbx_strand_id
1 'polypeptide(L)'
;MADLLASVPEAGVDPTRNTHPIIVVGGGKSAQDICTYLANEGRKVTMVCPDVDAFTAGPKPLPDFIRKSRRFLHTTWLGKKIVDFWWHGLADSSYHAAGVPADSPLRHSVLPFWHTRVNDEGVPRPNGFHALAVAGKVEVICPARVSGYGGDGSVILEDGRSLPASAVILATGYTSSWPAIFDEQTIKDLGLDPQPAKETTTHEWNYTTLAGSPPIHPEAKRWSSSLYRGIVPAKHISRRDLAVNGAVVSPNFGYTTEVTSHWISSYFLGDHFLRLPKIPEEAFASTERDAAWLRARYPQIPTALNNSHTSYLAFWSWSQHADDLLEDMGLPIMRSGGNAITWPFKVIYFHSNRSVPKDGNKGHKQLIGATIDFLIGCLRLGIPYMFIGRTYGHSTFDEESGLYSADPMLKIGACACLVTVVILSAMIGDPPVNMRSVESSPEATRKGVVSPRRVWETLSRGGSW
;
A
#
# COMPACT_ATOMS: atom_id res chain seq x y z
N MET A 1 -9.52 12.51 -19.43
CA MET A 1 -8.22 13.18 -19.72
C MET A 1 -8.19 13.82 -21.11
N ALA A 2 -8.71 13.17 -22.15
CA ALA A 2 -8.80 13.75 -23.50
C ALA A 2 -9.51 15.12 -23.54
N ASP A 3 -10.65 15.24 -22.86
CA ASP A 3 -11.39 16.52 -22.78
C ASP A 3 -10.58 17.63 -22.11
N LEU A 4 -9.76 17.28 -21.11
CA LEU A 4 -8.88 18.24 -20.44
C LEU A 4 -7.79 18.75 -21.38
N LEU A 5 -7.14 17.85 -22.14
CA LEU A 5 -6.12 18.22 -23.12
C LEU A 5 -6.70 19.05 -24.29
N ALA A 6 -7.94 18.79 -24.67
CA ALA A 6 -8.65 19.55 -25.69
C ALA A 6 -9.03 20.97 -25.21
N SER A 7 -9.33 21.13 -23.92
CA SER A 7 -9.81 22.39 -23.33
C SER A 7 -8.69 23.31 -22.83
N VAL A 8 -7.57 22.76 -22.36
CA VAL A 8 -6.44 23.54 -21.85
C VAL A 8 -5.29 23.47 -22.84
N PRO A 9 -4.89 24.56 -23.54
CA PRO A 9 -3.88 24.52 -24.58
C PRO A 9 -2.45 24.22 -24.07
N GLU A 10 -1.56 23.84 -24.98
CA GLU A 10 -0.14 23.65 -24.68
C GLU A 10 0.53 24.98 -24.32
N ALA A 11 1.48 24.92 -23.40
CA ALA A 11 2.26 26.07 -23.00
C ALA A 11 3.19 26.50 -24.13
N GLY A 12 3.14 27.80 -24.49
CA GLY A 12 4.10 28.40 -25.44
C GLY A 12 3.77 28.23 -26.92
N VAL A 13 2.64 27.59 -27.29
CA VAL A 13 2.19 27.52 -28.70
C VAL A 13 1.75 28.88 -29.22
N ASP A 14 1.17 29.72 -28.36
CA ASP A 14 0.86 31.12 -28.65
C ASP A 14 1.44 32.02 -27.55
N PRO A 15 2.55 32.73 -27.80
CA PRO A 15 3.18 33.60 -26.80
C PRO A 15 2.32 34.81 -26.42
N THR A 16 1.24 35.10 -27.15
CA THR A 16 0.28 36.16 -26.81
C THR A 16 -0.82 35.69 -25.85
N ARG A 17 -1.00 34.37 -25.70
CA ARG A 17 -2.03 33.76 -24.85
C ARG A 17 -1.43 33.34 -23.51
N ASN A 18 -1.70 34.13 -22.46
CA ASN A 18 -1.30 33.79 -21.11
C ASN A 18 -2.12 32.59 -20.61
N THR A 19 -1.55 31.38 -20.70
CA THR A 19 -2.23 30.15 -20.29
C THR A 19 -1.96 29.88 -18.82
N HIS A 20 -3.02 29.86 -18.01
CA HIS A 20 -2.93 29.53 -16.59
C HIS A 20 -2.58 28.04 -16.40
N PRO A 21 -1.88 27.68 -15.31
CA PRO A 21 -1.54 26.29 -15.05
C PRO A 21 -2.77 25.42 -14.78
N ILE A 22 -2.63 24.12 -15.00
CA ILE A 22 -3.47 23.10 -14.38
C ILE A 22 -2.97 22.91 -12.95
N ILE A 23 -3.85 23.13 -11.97
CA ILE A 23 -3.51 22.94 -10.55
C ILE A 23 -3.85 21.51 -10.14
N VAL A 24 -2.86 20.76 -9.69
CA VAL A 24 -3.05 19.41 -9.14
C VAL A 24 -2.91 19.47 -7.63
N VAL A 25 -3.96 19.11 -6.90
CA VAL A 25 -4.01 19.17 -5.44
C VAL A 25 -3.73 17.78 -4.87
N GLY A 26 -2.67 17.65 -4.07
CA GLY A 26 -2.21 16.40 -3.49
C GLY A 26 -0.73 16.13 -3.76
N GLY A 27 -0.04 15.43 -2.85
CA GLY A 27 1.38 15.10 -2.96
C GLY A 27 1.68 13.62 -3.20
N GLY A 28 0.62 12.80 -3.31
CA GLY A 28 0.71 11.35 -3.48
C GLY A 28 1.07 10.93 -4.90
N LYS A 29 1.36 9.63 -5.09
CA LYS A 29 1.69 9.04 -6.40
C LYS A 29 0.74 9.44 -7.53
N SER A 30 -0.59 9.43 -7.31
CA SER A 30 -1.56 9.83 -8.34
C SER A 30 -1.36 11.27 -8.81
N ALA A 31 -1.08 12.19 -7.89
CA ALA A 31 -0.81 13.59 -8.23
C ALA A 31 0.47 13.71 -9.09
N GLN A 32 1.52 12.98 -8.69
CA GLN A 32 2.81 12.96 -9.40
C GLN A 32 2.66 12.40 -10.82
N ASP A 33 1.90 11.32 -11.00
CA ASP A 33 1.65 10.72 -12.30
C ASP A 33 0.83 11.62 -13.22
N ILE A 34 -0.22 12.25 -12.68
CA ILE A 34 -1.03 13.23 -13.42
C ILE A 34 -0.18 14.42 -13.85
N CYS A 35 0.66 14.96 -12.94
CA CYS A 35 1.56 16.05 -13.28
C CYS A 35 2.56 15.65 -14.36
N THR A 36 3.13 14.46 -14.25
CA THR A 36 4.08 13.90 -15.21
C THR A 36 3.44 13.75 -16.58
N TYR A 37 2.24 13.17 -16.64
CA TYR A 37 1.49 13.01 -17.88
C TYR A 37 1.22 14.36 -18.54
N LEU A 38 0.63 15.32 -17.80
CA LEU A 38 0.26 16.63 -18.33
C LEU A 38 1.48 17.46 -18.78
N ALA A 39 2.58 17.41 -18.05
CA ALA A 39 3.81 18.12 -18.42
C ALA A 39 4.49 17.50 -19.65
N ASN A 40 4.42 16.19 -19.84
CA ASN A 40 4.89 15.54 -21.06
C ASN A 40 3.99 15.86 -22.28
N GLU A 41 2.70 16.10 -22.06
CA GLU A 41 1.74 16.64 -23.04
C GLU A 41 1.85 18.17 -23.24
N GLY A 42 2.95 18.78 -22.78
CA GLY A 42 3.25 20.20 -23.00
C GLY A 42 2.39 21.18 -22.19
N ARG A 43 1.62 20.72 -21.19
CA ARG A 43 0.77 21.61 -20.38
C ARG A 43 1.58 22.26 -19.25
N LYS A 44 1.20 23.49 -18.89
CA LYS A 44 1.72 24.15 -17.69
C LYS A 44 1.03 23.54 -16.47
N VAL A 45 1.81 22.99 -15.54
CA VAL A 45 1.27 22.27 -14.37
C VAL A 45 1.90 22.77 -13.08
N THR A 46 1.08 22.96 -12.06
CA THR A 46 1.51 23.28 -10.70
C THR A 46 0.89 22.29 -9.72
N MET A 47 1.74 21.57 -8.97
CA MET A 47 1.33 20.69 -7.89
C MET A 47 1.33 21.44 -6.56
N VAL A 48 0.25 21.34 -5.79
CA VAL A 48 0.11 21.96 -4.48
C VAL A 48 -0.13 20.89 -3.43
N CYS A 49 0.74 20.82 -2.42
CA CYS A 49 0.63 19.81 -1.38
C CYS A 49 1.31 20.22 -0.05
N PRO A 50 0.83 19.69 1.09
CA PRO A 50 1.48 19.93 2.38
C PRO A 50 2.82 19.19 2.49
N ASP A 51 2.90 17.97 1.93
CA ASP A 51 4.11 17.18 1.85
C ASP A 51 4.12 16.39 0.54
N VAL A 52 5.31 16.18 -0.02
CA VAL A 52 5.55 15.26 -1.13
C VAL A 52 5.81 13.85 -0.56
N ASP A 53 5.39 12.81 -1.28
CA ASP A 53 5.81 11.43 -0.95
C ASP A 53 7.34 11.33 -0.96
N ALA A 54 7.89 10.55 -0.03
CA ALA A 54 9.28 10.16 -0.15
C ALA A 54 9.45 9.19 -1.33
N PHE A 55 10.67 8.99 -1.79
CA PHE A 55 10.92 8.05 -2.89
C PHE A 55 12.26 7.35 -2.73
N THR A 56 12.35 6.16 -3.32
CA THR A 56 13.60 5.43 -3.50
C THR A 56 14.03 5.52 -4.96
N ALA A 57 15.26 5.98 -5.18
CA ALA A 57 15.88 6.01 -6.50
C ALA A 57 17.35 5.61 -6.40
N GLY A 58 17.87 4.98 -7.45
CA GLY A 58 19.27 4.60 -7.52
C GLY A 58 19.76 4.52 -8.96
N PRO A 59 21.05 4.79 -9.23
CA PRO A 59 21.60 4.64 -10.57
C PRO A 59 21.66 3.17 -11.03
N LYS A 60 21.59 2.22 -10.08
CA LYS A 60 21.59 0.78 -10.28
C LYS A 60 20.72 0.11 -9.20
N PRO A 61 20.13 -1.07 -9.48
CA PRO A 61 19.42 -1.85 -8.47
C PRO A 61 20.30 -2.15 -7.26
N LEU A 62 19.69 -2.21 -6.08
CA LEU A 62 20.41 -2.61 -4.87
C LEU A 62 20.87 -4.08 -4.97
N PRO A 63 22.09 -4.42 -4.51
CA PRO A 63 22.56 -5.80 -4.48
C PRO A 63 21.72 -6.71 -3.56
N ASP A 64 21.50 -7.95 -3.98
CA ASP A 64 20.64 -8.94 -3.30
C ASP A 64 21.03 -9.26 -1.85
N PHE A 65 22.28 -9.02 -1.45
CA PHE A 65 22.81 -9.35 -0.12
C PHE A 65 22.44 -8.34 0.97
N ILE A 66 21.92 -7.15 0.61
CA ILE A 66 21.39 -6.14 1.54
C ILE A 66 20.19 -6.68 2.36
N ARG A 67 19.77 -7.90 2.06
CA ARG A 67 18.67 -8.63 2.64
C ARG A 67 18.99 -9.09 4.09
N LYS A 68 18.62 -8.20 5.02
CA LYS A 68 17.91 -8.41 6.28
C LYS A 68 18.69 -8.31 7.63
N SER A 69 17.99 -8.11 8.77
CA SER A 69 18.29 -8.28 10.25
C SER A 69 17.35 -7.38 11.06
N ARG A 70 16.84 -7.80 12.25
CA ARG A 70 15.75 -7.05 12.95
C ARG A 70 15.85 -6.87 14.46
N ARG A 71 16.71 -7.59 15.19
CA ARG A 71 16.67 -7.55 16.67
C ARG A 71 17.71 -6.62 17.30
N PHE A 72 18.99 -6.78 16.97
CA PHE A 72 20.07 -5.93 17.49
C PHE A 72 19.90 -4.45 17.11
N LEU A 73 19.46 -4.20 15.87
CA LEU A 73 19.33 -2.85 15.33
C LEU A 73 18.24 -2.01 16.00
N HIS A 74 17.14 -2.65 16.40
CA HIS A 74 15.97 -1.91 16.88
C HIS A 74 15.94 -1.70 18.39
N THR A 75 16.74 -2.46 19.16
CA THR A 75 16.73 -2.43 20.64
C THR A 75 17.98 -1.83 21.29
N THR A 76 18.96 -1.36 20.50
CA THR A 76 20.21 -0.79 21.03
C THR A 76 20.42 0.63 20.51
N TRP A 77 21.12 1.46 21.29
CA TRP A 77 21.51 2.81 20.87
C TRP A 77 22.34 2.82 19.58
N LEU A 78 23.34 1.94 19.50
CA LEU A 78 24.17 1.82 18.29
C LEU A 78 23.35 1.31 17.09
N GLY A 79 22.46 0.34 17.34
CA GLY A 79 21.51 -0.14 16.35
C GLY A 79 20.63 0.98 15.79
N LYS A 80 20.08 1.83 16.67
CA LYS A 80 19.30 3.00 16.26
C LYS A 80 20.11 3.91 15.35
N LYS A 81 21.35 4.24 15.72
CA LYS A 81 22.21 5.11 14.90
C LYS A 81 22.44 4.54 13.51
N ILE A 82 22.60 3.21 13.39
CA ILE A 82 22.73 2.52 12.10
C ILE A 82 21.43 2.62 11.30
N VAL A 83 20.28 2.37 11.92
CA VAL A 83 18.96 2.45 11.27
C VAL A 83 18.68 3.88 10.80
N ASP A 84 18.90 4.87 11.66
CA ASP A 84 18.75 6.29 11.32
C ASP A 84 19.66 6.66 10.15
N PHE A 85 20.95 6.31 10.22
CA PHE A 85 21.92 6.57 9.15
C PHE A 85 21.48 5.94 7.83
N TRP A 86 20.98 4.70 7.85
CA TRP A 86 20.54 4.02 6.64
C TRP A 86 19.32 4.69 6.00
N TRP A 87 18.29 5.04 6.79
CA TRP A 87 17.08 5.66 6.23
C TRP A 87 17.32 7.08 5.72
N HIS A 88 18.14 7.87 6.42
CA HIS A 88 18.53 9.20 5.94
C HIS A 88 19.43 9.09 4.71
N GLY A 89 20.40 8.16 4.73
CA GLY A 89 21.27 7.88 3.59
C GLY A 89 20.49 7.42 2.35
N LEU A 90 19.45 6.60 2.52
CA LEU A 90 18.58 6.16 1.42
C LEU A 90 17.79 7.34 0.82
N ALA A 91 17.22 8.20 1.66
CA ALA A 91 16.52 9.40 1.20
C ALA A 91 17.48 10.33 0.46
N ASP A 92 18.65 10.62 1.04
CA ASP A 92 19.67 11.46 0.42
C ASP A 92 20.20 10.88 -0.89
N SER A 93 20.45 9.56 -0.95
CA SER A 93 20.88 8.92 -2.20
C SER A 93 19.83 9.04 -3.29
N SER A 94 18.54 9.00 -2.92
CA SER A 94 17.44 9.12 -3.87
C SER A 94 17.37 10.54 -4.44
N TYR A 95 17.51 11.57 -3.59
CA TYR A 95 17.60 12.95 -4.05
C TYR A 95 18.80 13.20 -4.96
N HIS A 96 19.98 12.67 -4.61
CA HIS A 96 21.18 12.79 -5.44
C HIS A 96 21.00 12.08 -6.79
N ALA A 97 20.42 10.87 -6.80
CA ALA A 97 20.16 10.14 -8.03
C ALA A 97 19.21 10.91 -8.96
N ALA A 98 18.16 11.51 -8.40
CA ALA A 98 17.18 12.30 -9.15
C ALA A 98 17.63 13.74 -9.45
N GLY A 99 18.83 14.16 -9.01
CA GLY A 99 19.34 15.52 -9.24
C GLY A 99 18.57 16.62 -8.50
N VAL A 100 17.91 16.29 -7.38
CA VAL A 100 17.07 17.23 -6.62
C VAL A 100 17.95 18.19 -5.79
N PRO A 101 17.89 19.52 -6.03
CA PRO A 101 18.65 20.52 -5.27
C PRO A 101 18.31 20.53 -3.77
N ALA A 102 19.25 21.01 -2.93
CA ALA A 102 19.12 21.01 -1.47
C ALA A 102 17.98 21.92 -0.95
N ASP A 103 17.68 22.99 -1.66
CA ASP A 103 16.63 23.98 -1.40
C ASP A 103 15.31 23.65 -2.12
N SER A 104 15.24 22.53 -2.84
CA SER A 104 14.06 22.13 -3.59
C SER A 104 12.88 21.79 -2.68
N PRO A 105 11.64 22.23 -3.01
CA PRO A 105 10.43 21.82 -2.28
C PRO A 105 10.19 20.31 -2.31
N LEU A 106 10.79 19.58 -3.27
CA LEU A 106 10.74 18.11 -3.33
C LEU A 106 11.40 17.42 -2.12
N ARG A 107 12.23 18.14 -1.37
CA ARG A 107 12.84 17.65 -0.12
C ARG A 107 11.94 17.82 1.09
N HIS A 108 10.80 18.52 0.96
CA HIS A 108 9.77 18.58 1.98
C HIS A 108 8.92 17.29 1.94
N SER A 109 9.56 16.19 2.30
CA SER A 109 8.97 14.86 2.35
C SER A 109 9.16 14.21 3.72
N VAL A 110 8.36 13.18 3.95
CA VAL A 110 8.37 12.38 5.17
C VAL A 110 9.58 11.45 5.18
N LEU A 111 10.14 11.12 6.35
CA LEU A 111 11.17 10.08 6.41
C LEU A 111 10.51 8.71 6.13
N PRO A 112 10.99 7.92 5.16
CA PRO A 112 10.41 6.61 4.85
C PRO A 112 10.30 5.68 6.07
N PHE A 113 11.22 5.82 7.03
CA PHE A 113 11.14 5.07 8.27
C PHE A 113 9.84 5.33 9.04
N TRP A 114 9.23 6.50 9.00
CA TRP A 114 8.02 6.80 9.80
C TRP A 114 6.72 6.82 9.01
N HIS A 115 6.77 6.54 7.70
CA HIS A 115 5.62 6.72 6.81
C HIS A 115 5.48 5.60 5.79
N THR A 116 4.28 5.48 5.20
CA THR A 116 3.97 4.60 4.06
C THR A 116 3.84 5.36 2.73
N ARG A 117 4.06 6.67 2.73
CA ARG A 117 4.00 7.53 1.54
C ARG A 117 5.38 7.51 0.89
N VAL A 118 5.71 6.38 0.30
CA VAL A 118 7.02 6.09 -0.27
C VAL A 118 6.86 5.45 -1.63
N ASN A 119 7.39 6.11 -2.66
CA ASN A 119 7.35 5.66 -4.05
C ASN A 119 8.65 4.96 -4.43
N ASP A 120 8.57 3.99 -5.34
CA ASP A 120 9.76 3.41 -5.97
C ASP A 120 9.92 3.99 -7.37
N GLU A 121 10.89 4.88 -7.53
CA GLU A 121 11.21 5.52 -8.81
C GLU A 121 12.24 4.73 -9.61
N GLY A 122 12.94 3.78 -8.97
CA GLY A 122 13.99 3.00 -9.61
C GLY A 122 15.11 3.88 -10.17
N VAL A 123 15.36 3.76 -11.47
CA VAL A 123 16.34 4.60 -12.18
C VAL A 123 15.65 5.88 -12.65
N PRO A 124 16.13 7.08 -12.26
CA PRO A 124 15.55 8.35 -12.71
C PRO A 124 15.49 8.47 -14.23
N ARG A 125 14.36 8.96 -14.74
CA ARG A 125 14.09 9.12 -16.17
C ARG A 125 13.89 10.60 -16.50
N PRO A 126 14.35 11.07 -17.68
CA PRO A 126 14.16 12.48 -18.08
C PRO A 126 12.70 12.94 -18.15
N ASN A 127 11.78 12.02 -18.43
CA ASN A 127 10.34 12.27 -18.51
C ASN A 127 9.58 11.88 -17.23
N GLY A 128 10.29 11.54 -16.15
CA GLY A 128 9.69 11.22 -14.85
C GLY A 128 9.44 12.46 -14.00
N PHE A 129 8.56 12.34 -13.01
CA PHE A 129 8.11 13.45 -12.16
C PHE A 129 9.25 14.31 -11.62
N HIS A 130 10.22 13.70 -10.95
CA HIS A 130 11.34 14.41 -10.31
C HIS A 130 12.18 15.19 -11.33
N ALA A 131 12.48 14.60 -12.49
CA ALA A 131 13.25 15.26 -13.54
C ALA A 131 12.48 16.44 -14.15
N LEU A 132 11.17 16.28 -14.36
CA LEU A 132 10.31 17.35 -14.87
C LEU A 132 10.17 18.50 -13.87
N ALA A 133 10.07 18.19 -12.58
CA ALA A 133 10.00 19.19 -11.51
C ALA A 133 11.33 19.94 -11.36
N VAL A 134 12.47 19.24 -11.37
CA VAL A 134 13.81 19.86 -11.35
C VAL A 134 14.04 20.74 -12.58
N ALA A 135 13.53 20.33 -13.75
CA ALA A 135 13.59 21.12 -14.98
C ALA A 135 12.59 22.29 -15.02
N GLY A 136 11.79 22.51 -13.96
CA GLY A 136 10.79 23.58 -13.90
C GLY A 136 9.56 23.36 -14.80
N LYS A 137 9.39 22.17 -15.38
CA LYS A 137 8.22 21.81 -16.20
C LYS A 137 7.00 21.47 -15.35
N VAL A 138 7.23 21.02 -14.12
CA VAL A 138 6.20 20.91 -13.08
C VAL A 138 6.59 21.83 -11.94
N GLU A 139 5.79 22.85 -11.68
CA GLU A 139 5.98 23.70 -10.50
C GLU A 139 5.47 22.96 -9.26
N VAL A 140 6.22 22.98 -8.17
CA VAL A 140 5.81 22.34 -6.91
C VAL A 140 5.74 23.39 -5.82
N ILE A 141 4.54 23.64 -5.32
CA ILE A 141 4.29 24.52 -4.17
C ILE A 141 4.10 23.64 -2.94
N CYS A 142 5.16 23.51 -2.15
CA CYS A 142 5.21 22.72 -0.93
C CYS A 142 6.13 23.40 0.11
N PRO A 143 5.73 23.50 1.38
CA PRO A 143 4.43 23.13 1.94
C PRO A 143 3.33 24.14 1.57
N ALA A 144 2.17 23.64 1.15
CA ALA A 144 0.96 24.46 0.96
C ALA A 144 -0.32 23.62 0.99
N ARG A 145 -1.43 24.24 1.41
CA ARG A 145 -2.77 23.63 1.39
C ARG A 145 -3.74 24.53 0.66
N VAL A 146 -4.59 23.91 -0.15
CA VAL A 146 -5.72 24.59 -0.80
C VAL A 146 -6.86 24.72 0.21
N SER A 147 -7.37 25.93 0.38
CA SER A 147 -8.50 26.23 1.27
C SER A 147 -9.83 26.33 0.50
N GLY A 148 -9.80 26.67 -0.79
CA GLY A 148 -11.00 26.75 -1.62
C GLY A 148 -10.77 27.42 -2.97
N TYR A 149 -11.86 27.87 -3.58
CA TYR A 149 -11.86 28.60 -4.84
C TYR A 149 -12.17 30.08 -4.61
N GLY A 150 -11.51 30.96 -5.34
CA GLY A 150 -11.81 32.38 -5.40
C GLY A 150 -13.06 32.65 -6.24
N GLY A 151 -13.67 33.82 -6.05
CA GLY A 151 -14.84 34.24 -6.84
C GLY A 151 -14.56 34.42 -8.34
N ASP A 152 -13.28 34.51 -8.71
CA ASP A 152 -12.77 34.60 -10.08
C ASP A 152 -12.37 33.24 -10.69
N GLY A 153 -12.59 32.14 -9.98
CA GLY A 153 -12.17 30.79 -10.40
C GLY A 153 -10.72 30.44 -10.07
N SER A 154 -10.00 31.30 -9.34
CA SER A 154 -8.67 30.99 -8.81
C SER A 154 -8.70 29.92 -7.71
N VAL A 155 -7.56 29.31 -7.43
CA VAL A 155 -7.35 28.42 -6.28
C VAL A 155 -6.74 29.23 -5.14
N ILE A 156 -7.38 29.22 -3.97
CA ILE A 156 -6.92 29.94 -2.78
C ILE A 156 -6.16 28.98 -1.86
N LEU A 157 -5.00 29.40 -1.40
CA LEU A 157 -4.19 28.68 -0.43
C LEU A 157 -4.52 29.14 1.01
N GLU A 158 -4.23 28.31 2.01
CA GLU A 158 -4.41 28.64 3.43
C GLU A 158 -3.59 29.87 3.86
N ASP A 159 -2.48 30.16 3.19
CA ASP A 159 -1.63 31.34 3.44
C ASP A 159 -2.11 32.62 2.72
N GLY A 160 -3.27 32.56 2.06
CA GLY A 160 -3.90 33.69 1.38
C GLY A 160 -3.43 33.93 -0.05
N ARG A 161 -2.44 33.18 -0.56
CA ARG A 161 -2.09 33.25 -1.99
C ARG A 161 -3.26 32.80 -2.85
N SER A 162 -3.46 33.49 -3.98
CA SER A 162 -4.41 33.13 -5.02
C SER A 162 -3.64 32.69 -6.26
N LEU A 163 -3.94 31.48 -6.75
CA LEU A 163 -3.32 30.88 -7.92
C LEU A 163 -4.33 30.85 -9.06
N PRO A 164 -4.07 31.50 -10.20
CA PRO A 164 -4.93 31.36 -11.36
C PRO A 164 -4.83 29.93 -11.90
N ALA A 165 -5.96 29.38 -12.34
CA ALA A 165 -6.04 28.00 -12.79
C ALA A 165 -6.87 27.88 -14.07
N SER A 166 -6.38 27.11 -15.05
CA SER A 166 -7.20 26.71 -16.20
C SER A 166 -8.04 25.48 -15.91
N ALA A 167 -7.59 24.62 -14.98
CA ALA A 167 -8.32 23.47 -14.47
C ALA A 167 -7.76 23.08 -13.10
N VAL A 168 -8.56 22.37 -12.33
CA VAL A 168 -8.16 21.85 -11.01
C VAL A 168 -8.42 20.35 -10.95
N ILE A 169 -7.42 19.59 -10.53
CA ILE A 169 -7.50 18.14 -10.36
C ILE A 169 -7.27 17.81 -8.88
N LEU A 170 -8.25 17.16 -8.27
CA LEU A 170 -8.17 16.72 -6.87
C LEU A 170 -7.62 15.30 -6.80
N ALA A 171 -6.33 15.18 -6.50
CA ALA A 171 -5.63 13.92 -6.29
C ALA A 171 -5.42 13.66 -4.78
N THR A 172 -6.50 13.85 -4.00
CA THR A 172 -6.48 13.90 -2.53
C THR A 172 -6.74 12.55 -1.85
N GLY A 173 -6.82 11.46 -2.62
CA GLY A 173 -7.02 10.10 -2.14
C GLY A 173 -8.46 9.61 -2.30
N TYR A 174 -8.81 8.57 -1.53
CA TYR A 174 -10.09 7.87 -1.62
C TYR A 174 -10.80 7.84 -0.26
N THR A 175 -12.13 7.78 -0.29
CA THR A 175 -12.99 7.53 0.87
C THR A 175 -13.48 6.08 0.88
N SER A 176 -14.16 5.69 1.96
CA SER A 176 -14.68 4.33 2.07
C SER A 176 -15.84 4.10 1.11
N SER A 177 -15.88 2.93 0.47
CA SER A 177 -16.98 2.50 -0.40
C SER A 177 -18.19 1.95 0.36
N TRP A 178 -18.05 1.60 1.64
CA TRP A 178 -19.13 0.98 2.39
C TRP A 178 -20.43 1.79 2.45
N PRO A 179 -20.43 3.13 2.63
CA PRO A 179 -21.68 3.91 2.66
C PRO A 179 -22.47 3.87 1.35
N ALA A 180 -21.86 3.48 0.23
CA ALA A 180 -22.55 3.27 -1.04
C ALA A 180 -23.17 1.86 -1.15
N ILE A 181 -22.74 0.91 -0.33
CA ILE A 181 -23.16 -0.50 -0.35
C ILE A 181 -24.13 -0.80 0.79
N PHE A 182 -23.92 -0.18 1.95
CA PHE A 182 -24.63 -0.45 3.20
C PHE A 182 -25.11 0.86 3.83
N ASP A 183 -26.30 0.84 4.42
CA ASP A 183 -26.76 1.93 5.29
C ASP A 183 -25.96 1.97 6.61
N GLU A 184 -26.01 3.11 7.30
CA GLU A 184 -25.25 3.34 8.54
C GLU A 184 -25.53 2.28 9.61
N GLN A 185 -26.79 1.87 9.75
CA GLN A 185 -27.18 0.85 10.72
C GLN A 185 -26.55 -0.51 10.37
N THR A 186 -26.53 -0.87 9.08
CA THR A 186 -25.91 -2.10 8.57
C THR A 186 -24.40 -2.09 8.77
N ILE A 187 -23.72 -0.97 8.49
CA ILE A 187 -22.27 -0.84 8.73
C ILE A 187 -21.93 -1.06 10.21
N LYS A 188 -22.69 -0.42 11.09
CA LYS A 188 -22.58 -0.56 12.54
C LYS A 188 -22.91 -1.98 13.01
N ASP A 189 -23.92 -2.58 12.41
CA ASP A 189 -24.36 -3.94 12.73
C ASP A 189 -23.31 -4.95 12.32
N LEU A 190 -22.73 -4.83 11.14
CA LEU A 190 -21.61 -5.64 10.65
C LEU A 190 -20.28 -5.35 11.39
N GLY A 191 -20.19 -4.26 12.14
CA GLY A 191 -18.98 -3.90 12.89
C GLY A 191 -17.85 -3.41 11.99
N LEU A 192 -18.20 -2.79 10.86
CA LEU A 192 -17.26 -2.26 9.88
C LEU A 192 -16.71 -0.90 10.31
N ASP A 193 -17.51 -0.09 11.02
CA ASP A 193 -17.11 1.23 11.48
C ASP A 193 -15.85 1.22 12.36
N PRO A 194 -14.98 2.24 12.22
CA PRO A 194 -13.86 2.43 13.12
C PRO A 194 -14.38 2.63 14.56
N GLN A 195 -13.59 2.15 15.52
CA GLN A 195 -13.90 2.31 16.94
C GLN A 195 -13.08 3.47 17.51
N PRO A 196 -13.57 4.18 18.52
CA PRO A 196 -12.75 5.13 19.27
C PRO A 196 -11.49 4.44 19.80
N ALA A 197 -10.32 5.04 19.58
CA ALA A 197 -9.06 4.49 20.09
C ALA A 197 -9.05 4.52 21.62
N LYS A 198 -8.50 3.47 22.25
CA LYS A 198 -8.40 3.39 23.71
C LYS A 198 -7.09 3.99 24.19
N GLU A 199 -7.14 5.21 24.74
CA GLU A 199 -5.95 5.89 25.27
C GLU A 199 -5.35 5.19 26.51
N THR A 200 -6.12 4.38 27.22
CA THR A 200 -5.75 3.84 28.55
C THR A 200 -4.96 2.52 28.52
N THR A 201 -4.83 1.86 27.37
CA THR A 201 -4.03 0.62 27.24
C THR A 201 -2.62 0.95 26.79
N THR A 202 -1.68 1.06 27.74
CA THR A 202 -0.25 1.25 27.43
C THR A 202 0.34 -0.05 26.92
N HIS A 203 0.28 -0.26 25.61
CA HIS A 203 1.13 -1.23 24.94
C HIS A 203 2.53 -0.62 24.78
N GLU A 204 3.53 -1.26 25.38
CA GLU A 204 4.92 -0.80 25.29
C GLU A 204 5.72 -1.64 24.30
N TRP A 205 6.38 -0.96 23.36
CA TRP A 205 7.39 -1.54 22.49
C TRP A 205 8.73 -0.91 22.80
N ASN A 206 9.59 -1.65 23.51
CA ASN A 206 10.92 -1.19 23.90
C ASN A 206 11.90 -1.28 22.70
N TYR A 207 11.62 -0.50 21.66
CA TYR A 207 12.50 -0.32 20.52
C TYR A 207 13.11 1.07 20.58
N THR A 208 14.43 1.14 20.72
CA THR A 208 15.20 2.40 20.68
C THR A 208 14.94 3.16 19.37
N THR A 209 14.67 2.45 18.26
CA THR A 209 14.33 3.10 16.98
C THR A 209 12.99 3.82 16.98
N LEU A 210 12.10 3.54 17.93
CA LEU A 210 10.86 4.29 18.08
C LEU A 210 11.05 5.62 18.86
N ALA A 211 12.22 5.82 19.48
CA ALA A 211 12.52 7.06 20.17
C ALA A 211 12.65 8.24 19.20
N GLY A 212 12.04 9.38 19.55
CA GLY A 212 12.03 10.58 18.70
C GLY A 212 11.02 10.49 17.54
N SER A 213 9.92 9.75 17.72
CA SER A 213 8.86 9.67 16.72
C SER A 213 8.25 11.04 16.41
N PRO A 214 7.83 11.31 15.16
CA PRO A 214 7.04 12.48 14.82
C PRO A 214 5.75 12.60 15.67
N PRO A 215 5.15 13.80 15.78
CA PRO A 215 3.90 13.98 16.48
C PRO A 215 2.79 13.14 15.84
N ILE A 216 1.93 12.56 16.68
CA ILE A 216 0.81 11.74 16.21
C ILE A 216 -0.27 12.64 15.60
N HIS A 217 -0.73 12.28 14.41
CA HIS A 217 -1.82 12.96 13.70
C HIS A 217 -3.13 12.92 14.53
N PRO A 218 -3.91 14.01 14.62
CA PRO A 218 -5.13 14.05 15.43
C PRO A 218 -6.11 12.91 15.14
N GLU A 219 -6.38 12.62 13.87
CA GLU A 219 -7.27 11.51 13.49
C GLU A 219 -6.69 10.12 13.79
N ALA A 220 -5.35 9.97 13.77
CA ALA A 220 -4.72 8.72 14.17
C ALA A 220 -4.88 8.46 15.68
N LYS A 221 -4.97 9.52 16.50
CA LYS A 221 -5.29 9.40 17.94
C LYS A 221 -6.75 9.04 18.20
N ARG A 222 -7.65 9.43 17.29
CA ARG A 222 -9.09 9.34 17.52
C ARG A 222 -9.67 7.96 17.23
N TRP A 223 -9.19 7.30 16.18
CA TRP A 223 -9.83 6.11 15.63
C TRP A 223 -8.88 4.91 15.53
N SER A 224 -9.41 3.74 15.84
CA SER A 224 -8.80 2.42 15.62
C SER A 224 -9.67 1.61 14.64
N SER A 225 -9.03 0.75 13.85
CA SER A 225 -9.76 -0.21 13.02
C SER A 225 -10.58 -1.16 13.90
N SER A 226 -11.69 -1.65 13.38
CA SER A 226 -12.54 -2.68 14.00
C SER A 226 -12.29 -4.07 13.43
N LEU A 227 -11.43 -4.17 12.41
CA LEU A 227 -11.18 -5.39 11.67
C LEU A 227 -9.98 -6.14 12.26
N TYR A 228 -10.23 -7.33 12.82
CA TYR A 228 -9.19 -8.25 13.27
C TYR A 228 -8.27 -8.62 12.10
N ARG A 229 -6.96 -8.43 12.29
CA ARG A 229 -5.91 -8.53 11.24
C ARG A 229 -6.15 -7.63 10.02
N GLY A 230 -7.08 -6.67 10.09
CA GLY A 230 -7.56 -5.92 8.92
C GLY A 230 -8.52 -6.70 8.01
N ILE A 231 -8.99 -7.88 8.42
CA ILE A 231 -9.71 -8.83 7.55
C ILE A 231 -11.15 -9.02 8.02
N VAL A 232 -11.38 -9.37 9.29
CA VAL A 232 -12.71 -9.78 9.79
C VAL A 232 -13.22 -8.79 10.82
N PRO A 233 -14.51 -8.39 10.80
CA PRO A 233 -15.08 -7.57 11.87
C PRO A 233 -14.96 -8.25 13.22
N ALA A 234 -14.25 -7.63 14.17
CA ALA A 234 -14.02 -8.21 15.50
C ALA A 234 -15.34 -8.54 16.23
N LYS A 235 -16.38 -7.72 16.02
CA LYS A 235 -17.75 -7.92 16.54
C LYS A 235 -18.34 -9.29 16.17
N HIS A 236 -17.99 -9.82 15.00
CA HIS A 236 -18.55 -11.05 14.42
C HIS A 236 -17.51 -12.14 14.19
N ILE A 237 -16.39 -12.10 14.92
CA ILE A 237 -15.27 -13.03 14.74
C ILE A 237 -15.68 -14.52 14.81
N SER A 238 -16.73 -14.85 15.55
CA SER A 238 -17.21 -16.23 15.68
C SER A 238 -18.27 -16.63 14.64
N ARG A 239 -18.86 -15.67 13.90
CA ARG A 239 -19.95 -15.94 12.95
C ARG A 239 -19.48 -16.52 11.63
N ARG A 240 -18.24 -16.22 11.22
CA ARG A 240 -17.62 -16.78 10.01
C ARG A 240 -18.41 -16.57 8.72
N ASP A 241 -19.08 -15.42 8.60
CA ASP A 241 -19.97 -15.10 7.47
C ASP A 241 -19.56 -13.82 6.72
N LEU A 242 -18.57 -13.08 7.21
CA LEU A 242 -18.05 -11.88 6.56
C LEU A 242 -16.53 -11.76 6.76
N ALA A 243 -15.83 -11.43 5.67
CA ALA A 243 -14.42 -11.08 5.67
C ALA A 243 -14.13 -10.08 4.54
N VAL A 244 -13.10 -9.26 4.73
CA VAL A 244 -12.66 -8.22 3.80
C VAL A 244 -11.27 -8.61 3.29
N ASN A 245 -11.14 -8.74 1.97
CA ASN A 245 -9.85 -8.95 1.31
C ASN A 245 -9.43 -7.68 0.57
N GLY A 246 -8.13 -7.40 0.54
CA GLY A 246 -7.56 -6.25 -0.18
C GLY A 246 -7.59 -4.90 0.54
N ALA A 247 -8.15 -4.81 1.76
CA ALA A 247 -8.10 -3.59 2.57
C ALA A 247 -6.79 -3.43 3.37
N VAL A 248 -5.91 -4.42 3.36
CA VAL A 248 -4.59 -4.36 3.99
C VAL A 248 -3.58 -3.74 3.02
N VAL A 249 -3.02 -2.58 3.36
CA VAL A 249 -2.06 -1.88 2.51
C VAL A 249 -0.67 -2.48 2.64
N SER A 250 -0.09 -2.90 1.50
CA SER A 250 1.20 -3.58 1.43
C SER A 250 1.91 -3.28 0.10
N PRO A 251 3.24 -3.08 0.07
CA PRO A 251 4.01 -2.94 -1.17
C PRO A 251 4.09 -4.25 -1.96
N ASN A 252 3.82 -5.40 -1.32
CA ASN A 252 3.71 -6.69 -1.98
C ASN A 252 2.26 -7.19 -1.94
N PHE A 253 1.38 -6.40 -2.54
CA PHE A 253 -0.06 -6.57 -2.44
C PHE A 253 -0.53 -7.94 -2.93
N GLY A 254 -0.03 -8.41 -4.09
CA GLY A 254 -0.41 -9.71 -4.64
C GLY A 254 -0.16 -10.86 -3.67
N TYR A 255 1.03 -10.92 -3.08
CA TYR A 255 1.37 -11.97 -2.10
C TYR A 255 0.54 -11.85 -0.81
N THR A 256 0.38 -10.64 -0.27
CA THR A 256 -0.41 -10.46 0.96
C THR A 256 -1.88 -10.82 0.75
N THR A 257 -2.47 -10.43 -0.37
CA THR A 257 -3.86 -10.75 -0.72
C THR A 257 -4.05 -12.25 -0.96
N GLU A 258 -3.08 -12.94 -1.57
CA GLU A 258 -3.10 -14.40 -1.72
C GLU A 258 -3.13 -15.10 -0.36
N VAL A 259 -2.20 -14.75 0.55
CA VAL A 259 -2.15 -15.33 1.91
C VAL A 259 -3.44 -15.03 2.69
N THR A 260 -3.94 -13.78 2.59
CA THR A 260 -5.23 -13.39 3.19
C THR A 260 -6.38 -14.21 2.62
N SER A 261 -6.39 -14.52 1.32
CA SER A 261 -7.44 -15.33 0.70
C SER A 261 -7.48 -16.73 1.28
N HIS A 262 -6.32 -17.38 1.43
CA HIS A 262 -6.24 -18.70 2.08
C HIS A 262 -6.70 -18.65 3.54
N TRP A 263 -6.29 -17.63 4.28
CA TRP A 263 -6.72 -17.42 5.67
C TRP A 263 -8.24 -17.26 5.76
N ILE A 264 -8.84 -16.47 4.86
CA ILE A 264 -10.30 -16.26 4.78
C ILE A 264 -11.03 -17.57 4.44
N SER A 265 -10.49 -18.39 3.52
CA SER A 265 -11.07 -19.70 3.22
C SER A 265 -11.13 -20.59 4.45
N SER A 266 -10.04 -20.71 5.21
CA SER A 266 -10.02 -21.45 6.48
C SER A 266 -10.94 -20.84 7.53
N TYR A 267 -11.08 -19.51 7.54
CA TYR A 267 -12.01 -18.81 8.43
C TYR A 267 -13.47 -19.21 8.17
N PHE A 268 -13.90 -19.22 6.90
CA PHE A 268 -15.26 -19.63 6.52
C PHE A 268 -15.51 -21.12 6.68
N LEU A 269 -14.51 -21.97 6.41
CA LEU A 269 -14.63 -23.43 6.59
C LEU A 269 -14.71 -23.86 8.06
N GLY A 270 -14.37 -22.97 9.00
CA GLY A 270 -14.35 -23.32 10.41
C GLY A 270 -13.20 -24.26 10.77
N ASP A 271 -12.09 -24.19 10.02
CA ASP A 271 -10.97 -25.10 10.19
C ASP A 271 -10.44 -25.08 11.63
N HIS A 272 -10.38 -26.27 12.25
CA HIS A 272 -10.01 -26.43 13.66
C HIS A 272 -8.57 -26.01 13.97
N PHE A 273 -7.70 -25.99 12.96
CA PHE A 273 -6.31 -25.56 13.08
C PHE A 273 -6.15 -24.04 13.02
N LEU A 274 -7.17 -23.30 12.54
CA LEU A 274 -7.12 -21.86 12.45
C LEU A 274 -7.23 -21.23 13.84
N ARG A 275 -6.14 -20.62 14.30
CA ARG A 275 -6.09 -19.89 15.57
C ARG A 275 -6.86 -18.59 15.42
N LEU A 276 -7.89 -18.42 16.24
CA LEU A 276 -8.69 -17.21 16.31
C LEU A 276 -8.94 -16.83 17.77
N PRO A 277 -9.20 -15.55 18.03
CA PRO A 277 -9.85 -15.12 19.26
C PRO A 277 -11.15 -15.91 19.48
N LYS A 278 -11.42 -16.33 20.71
CA LYS A 278 -12.62 -17.14 21.02
C LYS A 278 -13.88 -16.30 21.14
N ILE A 279 -13.71 -15.04 21.54
CA ILE A 279 -14.78 -14.09 21.80
C ILE A 279 -14.45 -12.72 21.17
N PRO A 280 -15.48 -11.91 20.83
CA PRO A 280 -15.28 -10.59 20.24
C PRO A 280 -14.37 -9.66 21.05
N GLU A 281 -14.40 -9.75 22.37
CA GLU A 281 -13.59 -8.92 23.27
C GLU A 281 -12.08 -9.15 23.07
N GLU A 282 -11.67 -10.40 22.89
CA GLU A 282 -10.29 -10.77 22.57
C GLU A 282 -9.88 -10.25 21.19
N ALA A 283 -10.80 -10.33 20.20
CA ALA A 283 -10.56 -9.80 18.87
C ALA A 283 -10.38 -8.28 18.90
N PHE A 284 -11.23 -7.55 19.61
CA PHE A 284 -11.09 -6.10 19.80
C PHE A 284 -9.80 -5.73 20.54
N ALA A 285 -9.40 -6.50 21.56
CA ALA A 285 -8.13 -6.27 22.26
C ALA A 285 -6.92 -6.46 21.32
N SER A 286 -6.98 -7.45 20.43
CA SER A 286 -5.95 -7.65 19.40
C SER A 286 -5.91 -6.49 18.41
N THR A 287 -7.07 -6.07 17.89
CA THR A 287 -7.15 -4.97 16.93
C THR A 287 -6.69 -3.65 17.55
N GLU A 288 -6.97 -3.39 18.83
CA GLU A 288 -6.48 -2.20 19.53
C GLU A 288 -4.96 -2.24 19.74
N ARG A 289 -4.40 -3.40 20.09
CA ARG A 289 -2.94 -3.58 20.18
C ARG A 289 -2.26 -3.30 18.84
N ASP A 290 -2.85 -3.78 17.76
CA ASP A 290 -2.39 -3.55 16.40
C ASP A 290 -2.49 -2.07 16.01
N ALA A 291 -3.61 -1.41 16.30
CA ALA A 291 -3.79 0.01 16.06
C ALA A 291 -2.77 0.84 16.86
N ALA A 292 -2.52 0.48 18.12
CA ALA A 292 -1.50 1.12 18.95
C ALA A 292 -0.09 0.92 18.37
N TRP A 293 0.23 -0.27 17.84
CA TRP A 293 1.49 -0.50 17.13
C TRP A 293 1.60 0.40 15.89
N LEU A 294 0.52 0.49 15.09
CA LEU A 294 0.51 1.32 13.90
C LEU A 294 0.64 2.81 14.23
N ARG A 295 0.06 3.30 15.33
CA ARG A 295 0.28 4.68 15.82
C ARG A 295 1.73 4.92 16.24
N ALA A 296 2.37 3.95 16.89
CA ALA A 296 3.79 4.07 17.25
C ALA A 296 4.69 4.02 16.01
N ARG A 297 4.33 3.19 15.02
CA ARG A 297 5.12 2.94 13.81
C ARG A 297 4.92 4.01 12.74
N TYR A 298 3.70 4.52 12.58
CA TYR A 298 3.25 5.44 11.55
C TYR A 298 2.44 6.60 12.17
N PRO A 299 3.05 7.41 13.06
CA PRO A 299 2.32 8.36 13.89
C PRO A 299 1.52 9.40 13.08
N GLN A 300 1.98 9.73 11.88
CA GLN A 300 1.36 10.75 11.04
C GLN A 300 0.26 10.21 10.11
N ILE A 301 -0.07 8.91 10.18
CA ILE A 301 -1.03 8.27 9.26
C ILE A 301 -2.30 7.86 10.01
N PRO A 302 -3.47 8.36 9.60
CA PRO A 302 -4.73 7.94 10.19
C PRO A 302 -5.16 6.58 9.62
N THR A 303 -4.84 5.51 10.34
CA THR A 303 -4.97 4.12 9.86
C THR A 303 -6.38 3.54 9.87
N ALA A 304 -7.40 4.34 10.24
CA ALA A 304 -8.77 3.88 10.42
C ALA A 304 -9.83 4.82 9.78
N LEU A 305 -9.39 5.81 8.99
CA LEU A 305 -10.32 6.75 8.33
C LEU A 305 -10.98 6.20 7.07
N ASN A 306 -10.39 5.18 6.46
CA ASN A 306 -10.93 4.54 5.27
C ASN A 306 -10.81 3.02 5.40
N ASN A 307 -11.70 2.39 6.16
CA ASN A 307 -11.56 0.97 6.49
C ASN A 307 -11.85 0.02 5.31
N SER A 308 -12.52 0.46 4.23
CA SER A 308 -12.68 -0.38 3.03
C SER A 308 -11.43 -0.39 2.13
N HIS A 309 -10.50 0.54 2.34
CA HIS A 309 -9.24 0.64 1.59
C HIS A 309 -7.99 0.41 2.47
N THR A 310 -8.06 0.80 3.73
CA THR A 310 -6.95 0.88 4.69
C THR A 310 -7.40 0.36 6.05
N SER A 311 -7.73 -0.93 6.14
CA SER A 311 -8.11 -1.59 7.39
C SER A 311 -6.92 -1.94 8.29
N TYR A 312 -5.73 -2.06 7.69
CA TYR A 312 -4.44 -2.31 8.35
C TYR A 312 -3.27 -1.82 7.46
N LEU A 313 -2.16 -1.41 8.08
CA LEU A 313 -0.95 -0.99 7.38
C LEU A 313 0.17 -2.01 7.57
N ALA A 314 0.35 -2.86 6.56
CA ALA A 314 1.44 -3.82 6.50
C ALA A 314 2.59 -3.33 5.61
N PHE A 315 2.88 -2.02 5.56
CA PHE A 315 3.76 -1.48 4.52
C PHE A 315 5.23 -1.95 4.66
N TRP A 316 5.86 -1.64 5.79
CA TRP A 316 7.22 -2.13 6.10
C TRP A 316 7.23 -3.46 6.84
N SER A 317 6.03 -3.97 7.15
CA SER A 317 5.81 -5.16 7.96
C SER A 317 5.06 -6.28 7.22
N TRP A 318 4.90 -6.20 5.90
CA TRP A 318 4.10 -7.17 5.12
C TRP A 318 4.55 -8.61 5.33
N SER A 319 5.85 -8.84 5.50
CA SER A 319 6.37 -10.18 5.78
C SER A 319 5.94 -10.70 7.15
N GLN A 320 5.89 -9.83 8.17
CA GLN A 320 5.41 -10.20 9.50
C GLN A 320 3.90 -10.39 9.48
N HIS A 321 3.18 -9.53 8.79
CA HIS A 321 1.74 -9.70 8.63
C HIS A 321 1.41 -11.04 7.93
N ALA A 322 2.15 -11.39 6.88
CA ALA A 322 2.00 -12.70 6.24
C ALA A 322 2.40 -13.86 7.18
N ASP A 323 3.49 -13.73 7.94
CA ASP A 323 3.89 -14.72 8.94
C ASP A 323 2.79 -14.90 10.00
N ASP A 324 2.18 -13.82 10.51
CA ASP A 324 1.08 -13.88 11.47
C ASP A 324 -0.12 -14.67 10.91
N LEU A 325 -0.52 -14.42 9.66
CA LEU A 325 -1.62 -15.17 9.02
C LEU A 325 -1.26 -16.64 8.78
N LEU A 326 0.00 -16.91 8.41
CA LEU A 326 0.50 -18.28 8.25
C LEU A 326 0.53 -19.02 9.59
N GLU A 327 0.96 -18.37 10.66
CA GLU A 327 0.95 -18.91 12.02
C GLU A 327 -0.46 -19.20 12.50
N ASP A 328 -1.42 -18.30 12.22
CA ASP A 328 -2.82 -18.52 12.54
C ASP A 328 -3.33 -19.81 11.87
N MET A 329 -2.91 -20.11 10.63
CA MET A 329 -3.22 -21.36 9.92
C MET A 329 -2.36 -22.58 10.34
N GLY A 330 -1.47 -22.44 11.33
CA GLY A 330 -0.57 -23.51 11.77
C GLY A 330 0.54 -23.85 10.76
N LEU A 331 0.82 -22.97 9.80
CA LEU A 331 1.83 -23.17 8.77
C LEU A 331 3.22 -22.64 9.23
N PRO A 332 4.31 -23.14 8.63
CA PRO A 332 5.64 -22.62 8.91
C PRO A 332 5.78 -21.14 8.54
N ILE A 333 6.18 -20.35 9.53
CA ILE A 333 6.55 -18.93 9.41
C ILE A 333 8.06 -18.76 9.22
N MET A 334 8.51 -17.54 8.97
CA MET A 334 9.94 -17.24 8.80
C MET A 334 10.56 -18.06 7.66
N ARG A 335 9.80 -18.24 6.56
CA ARG A 335 10.10 -19.14 5.41
C ARG A 335 11.47 -18.96 4.76
N SER A 336 12.20 -17.89 5.08
CA SER A 336 13.62 -17.79 4.74
C SER A 336 14.54 -18.76 5.48
N GLY A 337 14.05 -19.47 6.51
CA GLY A 337 14.65 -20.69 7.08
C GLY A 337 16.13 -20.57 7.49
N GLY A 338 16.56 -19.37 7.89
CA GLY A 338 17.93 -19.09 8.28
C GLY A 338 18.04 -18.89 9.79
N ASN A 339 19.03 -19.53 10.41
CA ASN A 339 19.46 -19.16 11.77
C ASN A 339 20.47 -18.00 11.68
N ALA A 340 20.91 -17.47 12.82
CA ALA A 340 21.81 -16.31 12.89
C ALA A 340 23.11 -16.45 12.06
N ILE A 341 23.50 -17.67 11.68
CA ILE A 341 24.74 -18.00 10.98
C ILE A 341 24.49 -18.32 9.50
N THR A 342 23.41 -19.03 9.17
CA THR A 342 23.14 -19.51 7.80
C THR A 342 22.38 -18.51 6.94
N TRP A 343 21.91 -17.42 7.54
CA TRP A 343 20.97 -16.50 6.92
C TRP A 343 21.55 -15.53 5.87
N PRO A 344 22.83 -15.09 5.90
CA PRO A 344 23.42 -14.34 4.79
C PRO A 344 23.50 -15.16 3.50
N PHE A 345 23.51 -16.49 3.63
CA PHE A 345 23.86 -17.42 2.56
C PHE A 345 22.65 -18.17 1.97
N LYS A 346 21.45 -18.04 2.56
CA LYS A 346 20.25 -18.76 2.13
C LYS A 346 19.35 -17.88 1.27
N VAL A 347 19.60 -17.88 -0.04
CA VAL A 347 18.70 -17.28 -1.05
C VAL A 347 17.39 -18.08 -1.08
N ILE A 348 16.25 -17.40 -1.15
CA ILE A 348 14.98 -18.08 -1.43
C ILE A 348 15.00 -18.32 -2.94
N TYR A 349 15.30 -19.54 -3.35
CA TYR A 349 15.20 -19.92 -4.75
C TYR A 349 13.75 -20.23 -5.08
N PHE A 350 13.13 -19.41 -5.93
CA PHE A 350 11.97 -19.85 -6.70
C PHE A 350 12.50 -20.74 -7.83
N HIS A 351 12.22 -22.04 -7.78
CA HIS A 351 12.48 -22.92 -8.92
C HIS A 351 11.47 -22.57 -10.03
N SER A 352 11.86 -21.63 -10.89
CA SER A 352 11.35 -21.61 -12.26
C SER A 352 12.15 -22.64 -13.04
N ASN A 353 11.48 -23.70 -13.51
CA ASN A 353 12.09 -24.77 -14.30
C ASN A 353 12.61 -24.25 -15.65
N ARG A 354 13.79 -23.63 -15.68
CA ARG A 354 14.65 -23.55 -16.88
C ARG A 354 16.12 -23.62 -16.48
N SER A 355 16.77 -24.68 -16.94
CA SER A 355 18.20 -24.94 -16.84
C SER A 355 19.01 -23.93 -17.67
N VAL A 356 19.99 -23.27 -17.06
CA VAL A 356 21.06 -22.53 -17.78
C VAL A 356 22.42 -22.95 -17.19
N PRO A 357 23.48 -23.14 -18.00
CA PRO A 357 24.73 -23.80 -17.59
C PRO A 357 25.64 -22.91 -16.75
N LYS A 358 26.47 -23.56 -15.92
CA LYS A 358 27.51 -22.92 -15.10
C LYS A 358 28.81 -22.78 -15.88
N ASP A 359 29.24 -21.54 -16.13
CA ASP A 359 30.62 -21.25 -16.51
C ASP A 359 31.42 -20.72 -15.33
N GLY A 360 32.54 -21.39 -15.06
CA GLY A 360 33.49 -21.06 -14.01
C GLY A 360 34.56 -20.10 -14.50
N ASN A 361 34.79 -19.02 -13.76
CA ASN A 361 36.11 -18.45 -13.49
C ASN A 361 36.01 -17.31 -12.47
N LYS A 362 36.94 -17.22 -11.50
CA LYS A 362 37.49 -16.00 -10.82
C LYS A 362 37.93 -16.25 -9.37
N GLY A 363 39.15 -16.74 -9.20
CA GLY A 363 39.83 -16.92 -7.91
C GLY A 363 40.53 -15.68 -7.32
N HIS A 364 40.20 -14.45 -7.76
CA HIS A 364 40.83 -13.23 -7.23
C HIS A 364 39.85 -12.13 -6.80
N LYS A 365 38.55 -12.28 -7.09
CA LYS A 365 37.48 -11.39 -6.58
C LYS A 365 36.87 -11.85 -5.25
N GLN A 366 37.27 -13.03 -4.75
CA GLN A 366 36.68 -13.62 -3.54
C GLN A 366 37.24 -13.02 -2.24
N LEU A 367 38.47 -12.50 -2.20
CA LEU A 367 39.08 -12.06 -0.94
C LEU A 367 38.62 -10.65 -0.50
N ILE A 368 38.45 -9.72 -1.46
CA ILE A 368 37.89 -8.38 -1.19
C ILE A 368 36.38 -8.49 -0.89
N GLY A 369 35.67 -9.35 -1.63
CA GLY A 369 34.27 -9.70 -1.33
C GLY A 369 34.13 -10.28 0.07
N ALA A 370 34.93 -11.28 0.43
CA ALA A 370 34.90 -11.91 1.76
C ALA A 370 35.26 -10.95 2.91
N THR A 371 36.13 -9.97 2.69
CA THR A 371 36.47 -8.98 3.73
C THR A 371 35.36 -7.96 3.93
N ILE A 372 34.73 -7.52 2.83
CA ILE A 372 33.54 -6.66 2.87
C ILE A 372 32.36 -7.43 3.46
N ASP A 373 32.15 -8.68 3.08
CA ASP A 373 31.11 -9.57 3.62
C ASP A 373 31.36 -9.94 5.08
N PHE A 374 32.62 -10.03 5.52
CA PHE A 374 33.00 -10.19 6.93
C PHE A 374 32.74 -8.91 7.71
N LEU A 375 33.05 -7.73 7.16
CA LEU A 375 32.71 -6.44 7.79
C LEU A 375 31.19 -6.20 7.81
N ILE A 376 30.44 -6.61 6.78
CA ILE A 376 28.97 -6.59 6.70
C ILE A 376 28.34 -7.73 7.53
N GLY A 377 29.08 -8.78 7.84
CA GLY A 377 28.68 -9.84 8.79
C GLY A 377 28.92 -9.43 10.25
N CYS A 378 30.02 -8.73 10.52
CA CYS A 378 30.35 -8.14 11.81
C CYS A 378 29.48 -6.91 12.12
N LEU A 379 29.23 -6.07 11.11
CA LEU A 379 28.22 -5.01 11.13
C LEU A 379 26.88 -5.65 10.79
N ARG A 380 26.12 -6.09 11.79
CA ARG A 380 24.78 -6.69 11.67
C ARG A 380 23.75 -5.75 11.01
N LEU A 381 23.97 -5.37 9.75
CA LEU A 381 23.26 -4.35 8.97
C LEU A 381 21.90 -4.90 8.54
N GLY A 382 20.96 -4.85 9.48
CA GLY A 382 19.54 -5.05 9.28
C GLY A 382 18.89 -3.95 8.45
N ILE A 383 19.20 -4.00 7.16
CA ILE A 383 18.49 -3.21 6.17
C ILE A 383 17.12 -3.86 5.93
N PRO A 384 16.02 -3.09 5.90
CA PRO A 384 14.70 -3.61 5.58
C PRO A 384 14.66 -4.27 4.20
N TYR A 385 13.82 -5.28 4.11
CA TYR A 385 13.51 -6.06 2.93
C TYR A 385 12.96 -5.15 1.83
N MET A 386 13.71 -4.88 0.75
CA MET A 386 13.21 -4.07 -0.36
C MET A 386 13.75 -4.52 -1.73
N PHE A 387 12.80 -4.65 -2.66
CA PHE A 387 12.90 -4.80 -4.13
C PHE A 387 13.68 -6.00 -4.68
N ILE A 388 13.04 -7.18 -4.68
CA ILE A 388 13.39 -8.25 -5.64
C ILE A 388 12.10 -8.81 -6.21
N GLY A 389 11.85 -8.45 -7.47
CA GLY A 389 10.71 -8.92 -8.27
C GLY A 389 10.53 -8.16 -9.58
N ARG A 390 10.99 -6.89 -9.67
CA ARG A 390 10.76 -6.05 -10.87
C ARG A 390 11.99 -5.78 -11.75
N THR A 391 13.18 -6.21 -11.37
CA THR A 391 14.42 -5.84 -12.09
C THR A 391 15.16 -7.00 -12.75
N TYR A 392 14.73 -8.25 -12.55
CA TYR A 392 15.29 -9.41 -13.25
C TYR A 392 14.17 -10.23 -13.91
N GLY A 393 13.94 -9.98 -15.20
CA GLY A 393 13.35 -11.00 -16.09
C GLY A 393 11.99 -10.72 -16.74
N HIS A 394 11.24 -9.68 -16.37
CA HIS A 394 10.02 -9.29 -17.09
C HIS A 394 10.20 -8.01 -17.89
N SER A 395 10.95 -8.15 -18.99
CA SER A 395 10.86 -7.27 -20.16
C SER A 395 9.77 -7.77 -21.13
N THR A 396 8.65 -8.24 -20.60
CA THR A 396 7.46 -8.59 -21.40
C THR A 396 6.44 -7.49 -21.21
N PHE A 397 6.55 -6.51 -22.10
CA PHE A 397 5.46 -5.88 -22.84
C PHE A 397 4.03 -6.22 -22.36
N ASP A 398 3.30 -5.22 -21.87
CA ASP A 398 1.84 -5.22 -21.84
C ASP A 398 1.37 -4.34 -23.02
N GLU A 399 0.96 -5.01 -24.09
CA GLU A 399 0.78 -4.44 -25.44
C GLU A 399 -0.55 -3.66 -25.58
N GLU A 400 -1.39 -3.60 -24.55
CA GLU A 400 -2.75 -3.02 -24.64
C GLU A 400 -2.99 -1.73 -23.83
N SER A 401 -2.03 -1.23 -23.03
CA SER A 401 -2.30 -0.08 -22.13
C SER A 401 -1.38 1.15 -22.28
N GLY A 402 -0.27 1.08 -23.02
CA GLY A 402 0.55 2.24 -23.39
C GLY A 402 1.16 3.08 -22.25
N LEU A 403 0.94 2.74 -20.98
CA LEU A 403 1.38 3.48 -19.80
C LEU A 403 1.96 2.52 -18.76
N TYR A 404 3.24 2.71 -18.40
CA TYR A 404 3.88 2.03 -17.27
C TYR A 404 3.51 2.76 -15.97
N SER A 405 2.33 2.48 -15.43
CA SER A 405 1.89 2.93 -14.09
C SER A 405 1.46 1.72 -13.24
N ALA A 406 1.33 1.91 -11.94
CA ALA A 406 0.84 0.91 -11.00
C ALA A 406 -0.69 0.65 -11.08
N ASP A 407 -1.33 1.00 -12.21
CA ASP A 407 -2.73 0.65 -12.52
C ASP A 407 -3.07 -0.86 -12.50
N PRO A 408 -2.14 -1.83 -12.62
CA PRO A 408 -2.49 -3.24 -12.47
C PRO A 408 -2.95 -3.62 -11.06
N MET A 409 -2.65 -2.83 -10.01
CA MET A 409 -2.92 -3.27 -8.63
C MET A 409 -4.42 -3.36 -8.30
N LEU A 410 -5.25 -2.47 -8.86
CA LEU A 410 -6.71 -2.54 -8.73
C LEU A 410 -7.32 -3.64 -9.62
N LYS A 411 -6.78 -3.83 -10.83
CA LYS A 411 -7.25 -4.85 -11.78
C LYS A 411 -6.93 -6.27 -11.31
N ILE A 412 -5.74 -6.51 -10.75
CA ILE A 412 -5.35 -7.80 -10.18
C ILE A 412 -6.17 -8.11 -8.92
N GLY A 413 -6.46 -7.11 -8.08
CA GLY A 413 -7.37 -7.27 -6.93
C GLY A 413 -8.79 -7.67 -7.34
N ALA A 414 -9.37 -7.00 -8.34
CA ALA A 414 -10.67 -7.35 -8.88
C ALA A 414 -10.69 -8.76 -9.50
N CYS A 415 -9.64 -9.15 -10.23
CA CYS A 415 -9.50 -10.49 -10.80
C CYS A 415 -9.32 -11.59 -9.74
N ALA A 416 -8.54 -11.34 -8.67
CA ALA A 416 -8.38 -12.28 -7.56
C ALA A 416 -9.70 -12.47 -6.77
N CYS A 417 -10.47 -11.39 -6.58
CA CYS A 417 -11.81 -11.46 -6.01
C CYS A 417 -12.77 -12.25 -6.90
N LEU A 418 -12.74 -12.07 -8.22
CA LEU A 418 -13.57 -12.84 -9.17
C LEU A 418 -13.22 -14.33 -9.17
N VAL A 419 -11.93 -14.69 -9.15
CA VAL A 419 -11.48 -16.09 -9.06
C VAL A 419 -11.91 -16.72 -7.74
N THR A 420 -11.81 -15.98 -6.62
CA THR A 420 -12.26 -16.47 -5.31
C THR A 420 -13.79 -16.67 -5.27
N VAL A 421 -14.56 -15.76 -5.87
CA VAL A 421 -16.03 -15.89 -6.01
C VAL A 421 -16.41 -17.07 -6.89
N VAL A 422 -15.68 -17.33 -7.98
CA VAL A 422 -15.91 -18.49 -8.87
C VAL A 422 -15.59 -19.80 -8.14
N ILE A 423 -14.48 -19.86 -7.40
CA ILE A 423 -14.10 -21.05 -6.63
C ILE A 423 -15.12 -21.30 -5.50
N LEU A 424 -15.52 -20.27 -4.75
CA LEU A 424 -16.51 -20.42 -3.68
C LEU A 424 -17.90 -20.79 -4.23
N SER A 425 -18.30 -20.25 -5.39
CA SER A 425 -19.56 -20.62 -6.05
C SER A 425 -19.54 -22.07 -6.58
N ALA A 426 -18.39 -22.57 -7.01
CA ALA A 426 -18.22 -23.97 -7.41
C ALA A 426 -18.20 -24.93 -6.19
N MET A 427 -17.77 -24.47 -5.02
CA MET A 427 -17.79 -25.26 -3.77
C MET A 427 -19.17 -25.26 -3.08
N ILE A 428 -20.05 -24.30 -3.40
CA ILE A 428 -21.44 -24.23 -2.92
C ILE A 428 -22.41 -24.94 -3.91
N GLY A 429 -21.92 -25.46 -5.03
CA GLY A 429 -22.70 -26.22 -6.01
C GLY A 429 -23.18 -27.57 -5.48
N ASP A 430 -24.48 -27.64 -5.20
CA ASP A 430 -25.39 -28.75 -4.85
C ASP A 430 -24.80 -30.12 -4.43
N PRO A 431 -25.18 -30.67 -3.26
CA PRO A 431 -24.98 -32.09 -2.97
C PRO A 431 -25.83 -32.95 -3.94
N PRO A 432 -25.45 -34.21 -4.22
CA PRO A 432 -26.22 -35.07 -5.11
C PRO A 432 -27.58 -35.38 -4.47
N VAL A 433 -28.62 -34.69 -4.91
CA VAL A 433 -30.01 -35.00 -4.55
C VAL A 433 -30.40 -36.27 -5.29
N ASN A 434 -30.50 -37.37 -4.54
CA ASN A 434 -31.15 -38.59 -4.99
C ASN A 434 -32.63 -38.26 -5.27
N MET A 435 -33.00 -38.18 -6.55
CA MET A 435 -34.39 -38.10 -6.97
C MET A 435 -35.12 -39.39 -6.58
N ARG A 436 -35.85 -39.36 -5.46
CA ARG A 436 -37.09 -40.12 -5.26
C ARG A 436 -37.84 -39.57 -4.04
N SER A 437 -39.11 -39.24 -4.29
CA SER A 437 -40.17 -38.86 -3.34
C SER A 437 -39.95 -37.59 -2.51
N VAL A 438 -40.70 -36.52 -2.78
CA VAL A 438 -42.03 -36.27 -2.18
C VAL A 438 -42.57 -34.97 -2.80
N GLU A 439 -43.72 -35.07 -3.47
CA GLU A 439 -44.58 -33.95 -3.83
C GLU A 439 -45.32 -33.41 -2.60
N SER A 440 -45.70 -32.13 -2.68
CA SER A 440 -46.75 -31.42 -1.93
C SER A 440 -46.39 -30.75 -0.58
N SER A 441 -46.22 -29.42 -0.60
CA SER A 441 -47.00 -28.46 0.20
C SER A 441 -46.53 -27.00 -0.06
N PRO A 442 -47.43 -26.05 -0.38
CA PRO A 442 -47.06 -24.65 -0.64
C PRO A 442 -47.15 -23.78 0.62
N GLU A 443 -46.05 -23.65 1.36
CA GLU A 443 -45.97 -22.68 2.46
C GLU A 443 -44.53 -22.17 2.66
N ALA A 444 -43.97 -21.54 1.63
CA ALA A 444 -42.66 -20.87 1.72
C ALA A 444 -42.59 -19.62 0.83
N THR A 445 -43.60 -18.75 0.94
CA THR A 445 -43.60 -17.42 0.32
C THR A 445 -43.71 -16.34 1.39
N ARG A 446 -42.81 -16.36 2.39
CA ARG A 446 -42.63 -15.25 3.34
C ARG A 446 -41.25 -15.34 4.00
N LYS A 447 -40.24 -14.84 3.29
CA LYS A 447 -39.04 -14.17 3.81
C LYS A 447 -38.18 -13.82 2.60
N GLY A 448 -37.84 -12.54 2.46
CA GLY A 448 -37.09 -12.00 1.33
C GLY A 448 -35.65 -12.53 1.30
N VAL A 449 -35.46 -13.73 0.78
CA VAL A 449 -34.17 -14.24 0.35
C VAL A 449 -34.00 -13.80 -1.10
N VAL A 450 -33.13 -12.81 -1.32
CA VAL A 450 -32.72 -12.42 -2.67
C VAL A 450 -31.88 -13.57 -3.24
N SER A 451 -32.36 -14.20 -4.31
CA SER A 451 -31.61 -15.29 -4.95
C SER A 451 -30.32 -14.73 -5.59
N PRO A 452 -29.20 -15.48 -5.56
CA PRO A 452 -27.94 -15.08 -6.21
C PRO A 452 -28.10 -14.73 -7.70
N ARG A 453 -29.11 -15.30 -8.36
CA ARG A 453 -29.44 -15.05 -9.76
C ARG A 453 -29.87 -13.60 -10.03
N ARG A 454 -30.52 -12.95 -9.06
CA ARG A 454 -31.00 -11.56 -9.20
C ARG A 454 -29.88 -10.53 -9.03
N VAL A 455 -28.86 -10.87 -8.25
CA VAL A 455 -27.63 -10.06 -8.10
C VAL A 455 -26.81 -10.11 -9.39
N TRP A 456 -26.75 -11.28 -10.03
CA TRP A 456 -26.09 -11.47 -11.33
C TRP A 456 -26.75 -10.69 -12.48
N GLU A 457 -28.09 -10.66 -12.55
CA GLU A 457 -28.82 -9.87 -13.55
C GLU A 457 -28.64 -8.35 -13.37
N THR A 458 -28.38 -7.90 -12.15
CA THR A 458 -28.13 -6.48 -11.86
C THR A 458 -26.70 -6.06 -12.23
N LEU A 459 -25.72 -6.95 -12.03
CA LEU A 459 -24.31 -6.68 -12.36
C LEU A 459 -23.96 -6.85 -13.84
N SER A 460 -24.73 -7.66 -14.59
CA SER A 460 -24.49 -7.94 -16.02
C SER A 460 -25.09 -6.89 -16.97
N ARG A 461 -25.94 -5.99 -16.47
CA ARG A 461 -26.44 -4.84 -17.24
C ARG A 461 -25.53 -3.64 -17.01
N GLY A 462 -24.44 -3.58 -17.77
CA GLY A 462 -23.56 -2.42 -17.84
C GLY A 462 -24.35 -1.16 -18.20
N GLY A 463 -24.49 -0.27 -17.22
CA GLY A 463 -24.88 1.12 -17.43
C GLY A 463 -23.61 1.97 -17.43
N SER A 464 -23.40 2.71 -18.53
CA SER A 464 -22.37 3.72 -18.65
C SER A 464 -22.50 4.79 -17.56
N TRP A 465 -21.42 5.04 -16.83
CA TRP A 465 -21.12 6.31 -16.17
C TRP A 465 -19.62 6.57 -16.25
#